data_AF-A0A530QIP6-F1
#
_entry.id   AF-A0A530QIP6-F1
#
_cell.length_a   1.000
_cell.length_b   1.000
_cell.length_c   1.000
_cell.angle_alpha   90.00
_cell.angle_beta   90.00
_cell.angle_gamma   90.00
#
_symmetry.space_group_name_H-M   'P 1'
#
loop_
_entity.id
_entity.type
_entity.pdbx_description
1 polymer ?
#
loop_
_entity_poly.entity_id
_entity_poly.type
_entity_poly.pdbx_seq_one_letter_code
_entity_poly.pdbx_strand_id
1 'polypeptide(L)'
;ILEDVRQRYPALDDVRTGHELMRRQITMMVEDVIVSTTANLARIKPDSADAVRVAGETMVTFSAEMAAFEMELKAFLYKHLYRHSEVM
;
A
#
# COMPACT_ATOMS: atom_id res chain seq x y z
N ILE A 1 0.51 -12.65 -4.72
CA ILE A 1 -0.61 -12.72 -3.74
C ILE A 1 -1.66 -13.74 -4.15
N LEU A 2 -2.29 -13.62 -5.33
CA LEU A 2 -3.39 -14.50 -5.74
C LEU A 2 -3.01 -15.99 -5.75
N GLU A 3 -1.79 -16.31 -6.20
CA GLU A 3 -1.26 -17.68 -6.14
C GLU A 3 -1.20 -18.22 -4.71
N ASP A 4 -0.64 -17.47 -3.75
CA ASP A 4 -0.60 -17.84 -2.33
C ASP A 4 -2.01 -18.00 -1.73
N VAL A 5 -2.97 -17.14 -2.11
CA VAL A 5 -4.38 -17.27 -1.69
C VAL A 5 -4.98 -18.57 -2.21
N ARG A 6 -4.80 -18.88 -3.50
CA ARG A 6 -5.29 -20.14 -4.11
C ARG A 6 -4.63 -21.37 -3.53
N GLN A 7 -3.33 -21.29 -3.19
CA GLN A 7 -2.61 -22.40 -2.56
C GLN A 7 -3.12 -22.66 -1.14
N ARG A 8 -3.33 -21.61 -0.34
CA ARG A 8 -3.80 -21.74 1.05
C ARG A 8 -5.28 -22.06 1.16
N TYR A 9 -6.09 -21.56 0.24
CA TYR A 9 -7.54 -21.71 0.24
C TYR A 9 -8.04 -22.18 -1.13
N PRO A 10 -7.77 -23.44 -1.53
CA PRO A 10 -8.06 -23.94 -2.87
C PRO A 10 -9.55 -24.05 -3.21
N ALA A 11 -10.41 -24.11 -2.19
CA ALA A 11 -11.87 -24.18 -2.34
C ALA A 11 -12.58 -22.84 -2.08
N LEU A 12 -11.84 -21.73 -2.00
CA LEU A 12 -12.41 -20.41 -1.74
C LEU A 12 -13.15 -19.90 -2.98
N ASP A 13 -14.38 -19.42 -2.80
CA ASP A 13 -15.15 -18.83 -3.89
C ASP A 13 -14.53 -17.51 -4.37
N ASP A 14 -14.93 -17.05 -5.56
CA ASP A 14 -14.33 -15.88 -6.21
C ASP A 14 -14.51 -14.59 -5.39
N VAL A 15 -15.65 -14.41 -4.72
CA VAL A 15 -15.93 -13.21 -3.90
C VAL A 15 -14.99 -13.18 -2.71
N ARG A 16 -14.88 -14.29 -1.98
CA ARG A 16 -13.97 -14.39 -0.82
C ARG A 16 -12.51 -14.36 -1.25
N THR A 17 -12.17 -14.89 -2.42
CA THR A 17 -10.83 -14.79 -3.00
C THR A 17 -10.46 -13.33 -3.27
N GLY A 18 -11.39 -12.55 -3.82
CA GLY A 18 -11.21 -11.10 -4.01
C GLY A 18 -10.99 -10.37 -2.67
N HIS A 19 -11.79 -10.66 -1.65
CA HIS A 19 -11.61 -10.05 -0.32
C HIS A 19 -10.27 -10.42 0.31
N GLU A 20 -9.84 -11.69 0.22
CA GLU A 20 -8.57 -12.13 0.80
C GLU A 20 -7.37 -11.54 0.05
N LEU A 21 -7.46 -11.42 -1.28
CA LEU A 21 -6.47 -10.73 -2.10
C LEU A 21 -6.31 -9.27 -1.64
N MET A 22 -7.42 -8.55 -1.51
CA MET A 22 -7.44 -7.14 -1.06
C MET A 22 -6.89 -7.00 0.36
N ARG A 23 -7.32 -7.86 1.29
CA ARG A 23 -6.84 -7.84 2.67
C ARG A 23 -5.32 -7.96 2.75
N ARG A 24 -4.74 -8.93 2.03
CA ARG A 24 -3.29 -9.14 1.99
C ARG A 24 -2.54 -8.00 1.33
N GLN A 25 -3.08 -7.45 0.24
CA GLN A 25 -2.52 -6.28 -0.40
C GLN A 25 -2.43 -5.11 0.58
N ILE A 26 -3.51 -4.83 1.31
CA ILE A 26 -3.55 -3.76 2.33
C ILE A 26 -2.57 -4.05 3.46
N THR A 27 -2.50 -5.29 3.95
CA THR A 27 -1.54 -5.68 5.00
C THR A 27 -0.10 -5.35 4.58
N MET A 28 0.32 -5.75 3.39
CA MET A 28 1.68 -5.48 2.91
C MET A 28 1.96 -3.98 2.77
N MET A 29 0.99 -3.20 2.28
CA MET A 29 1.13 -1.74 2.17
C MET A 29 1.27 -1.08 3.55
N VAL A 30 0.47 -1.52 4.53
CA VAL A 30 0.53 -1.00 5.91
C VAL A 30 1.86 -1.36 6.57
N GLU A 31 2.30 -2.60 6.46
CA GLU A 31 3.59 -3.05 7.00
C GLU A 31 4.76 -2.26 6.40
N ASP A 32 4.76 -2.04 5.08
CA ASP A 32 5.78 -1.25 4.40
C ASP A 32 5.85 0.21 4.88
N VAL A 33 4.70 0.88 5.03
CA VAL A 33 4.64 2.26 5.56
C VAL A 33 5.18 2.32 6.97
N ILE A 34 4.83 1.35 7.83
CA ILE A 34 5.31 1.31 9.21
C ILE A 34 6.84 1.19 9.23
N VAL A 35 7.40 0.25 8.45
CA VAL A 35 8.85 0.04 8.37
C VAL A 35 9.56 1.30 7.85
N SER A 36 9.08 1.84 6.72
CA SER A 36 9.67 3.01 6.07
C SER A 36 9.60 4.25 6.96
N THR A 37 8.44 4.50 7.58
CA THR A 37 8.24 5.61 8.52
C THR A 37 9.13 5.46 9.74
N THR A 38 9.25 4.25 10.29
CA THR A 38 10.13 3.99 11.45
C THR A 38 11.58 4.29 11.11
N ALA A 39 12.05 3.88 9.92
CA ALA A 39 13.40 4.20 9.46
C ALA A 39 13.61 5.71 9.28
N ASN A 40 12.64 6.42 8.71
CA ASN A 40 12.68 7.89 8.58
C ASN A 40 12.75 8.59 9.94
N LEU A 41 11.92 8.17 10.89
CA LEU A 41 11.93 8.71 12.26
C LEU A 41 13.27 8.44 12.96
N ALA A 42 13.85 7.25 12.79
CA ALA A 42 15.15 6.92 13.37
C ALA A 42 16.31 7.72 12.77
N ARG A 43 16.21 8.10 11.49
CA ARG A 43 17.18 8.93 10.79
C ARG A 43 17.06 10.41 11.18
N ILE A 44 15.85 10.95 11.15
CA ILE A 44 15.57 12.39 11.36
C ILE A 44 15.59 12.74 12.85
N LYS A 45 15.12 11.81 13.71
CA LYS A 45 15.04 11.96 15.17
C LYS A 45 14.34 13.26 15.61
N PRO A 46 13.12 13.55 15.11
CA PRO A 46 12.39 14.71 15.58
C PRO A 46 12.08 14.56 17.07
N ASP A 47 12.28 15.62 17.83
CA ASP A 47 12.00 15.67 19.27
C ASP A 47 10.63 16.28 19.59
N SER A 48 9.95 16.81 18.57
CA SER A 48 8.71 17.55 18.69
C SER A 48 7.90 17.50 17.41
N ALA A 49 6.60 17.79 17.51
CA ALA A 49 5.75 17.93 16.33
C ALA A 49 6.18 19.09 15.43
N ASP A 50 6.78 20.15 15.98
CA ASP A 50 7.31 21.25 15.19
C ASP A 50 8.55 20.81 14.40
N ALA A 51 9.45 20.02 15.00
CA ALA A 51 10.57 19.42 14.29
C ALA A 51 10.12 18.56 13.10
N VAL A 52 8.99 17.83 13.22
CA VAL A 52 8.37 17.10 12.10
C VAL A 52 7.91 18.06 10.99
N ARG A 53 7.24 19.16 11.34
CA ARG A 53 6.71 20.13 10.36
C ARG A 53 7.82 20.83 9.58
N VAL A 54 8.97 21.08 10.21
CA VAL A 54 10.11 21.78 9.59
C VAL A 54 11.19 20.83 9.06
N ALA A 55 10.97 19.52 9.09
CA ALA A 55 11.95 18.50 8.68
C ALA A 55 12.36 18.57 7.19
N GLY A 56 11.57 19.27 6.36
CA GLY A 56 11.86 19.46 4.93
C GLY A 56 11.59 18.22 4.06
N GLU A 57 11.12 17.13 4.64
CA GLU A 57 10.79 15.89 3.94
C GLU A 57 9.56 15.20 4.57
N THR A 58 8.86 14.41 3.75
CA THR A 58 7.71 13.63 4.21
C THR A 58 8.18 12.45 5.06
N MET A 59 7.70 12.35 6.31
CA MET A 59 8.12 11.27 7.21
C MET A 59 7.38 9.95 6.97
N VAL A 60 6.09 10.03 6.64
CA VAL A 60 5.24 8.86 6.38
C VAL A 60 5.20 8.59 4.89
N THR A 61 5.97 7.61 4.45
CA THR A 61 6.10 7.25 3.04
C THR A 61 6.08 5.73 2.90
N PHE A 62 5.72 5.26 1.70
CA PHE A 62 6.10 3.93 1.26
C PHE A 62 7.61 3.85 1.05
N SER A 63 8.14 2.63 1.02
CA SER A 63 9.46 2.37 0.45
C SER A 63 9.47 2.72 -1.04
N ALA A 64 10.66 2.88 -1.63
CA ALA A 64 10.79 3.14 -3.06
C ALA A 64 10.16 2.01 -3.91
N GLU A 65 10.28 0.76 -3.45
CA GLU A 65 9.70 -0.41 -4.11
C GLU A 65 8.17 -0.39 -4.03
N MET A 66 7.61 -0.18 -2.84
CA MET A 66 6.16 -0.15 -2.67
C MET A 66 5.54 1.07 -3.36
N ALA A 67 6.22 2.22 -3.41
CA ALA A 67 5.77 3.39 -4.15
C ALA A 67 5.70 3.12 -5.66
N ALA A 68 6.68 2.40 -6.24
CA ALA A 68 6.65 2.00 -7.64
C ALA A 68 5.48 1.05 -7.92
N PHE A 69 5.28 0.04 -7.08
CA PHE A 69 4.16 -0.88 -7.17
C PHE A 69 2.80 -0.16 -7.08
N GLU A 70 2.66 0.78 -6.14
CA GLU A 70 1.43 1.55 -5.94
C GLU A 70 1.08 2.42 -7.14
N MET A 71 2.11 3.03 -7.75
CA MET A 71 1.96 3.82 -8.98
C MET A 71 1.47 2.95 -10.14
N GLU A 72 2.04 1.76 -10.33
CA GLU A 72 1.59 0.81 -11.37
C GLU A 72 0.15 0.36 -11.12
N LEU A 73 -0.19 0.03 -9.88
CA LEU A 73 -1.54 -0.36 -9.49
C LEU A 73 -2.55 0.75 -9.78
N LYS A 74 -2.23 2.00 -9.41
CA LYS A 74 -3.07 3.16 -9.72
C LYS A 74 -3.24 3.35 -11.22
N ALA A 75 -2.17 3.25 -11.99
CA ALA A 75 -2.24 3.39 -13.45
C ALA A 75 -3.16 2.35 -14.08
N PHE A 76 -3.07 1.10 -13.62
CA PHE A 76 -3.96 0.02 -14.01
C PHE A 76 -5.43 0.33 -13.66
N LEU A 77 -5.71 0.68 -12.39
CA LEU A 77 -7.07 1.00 -11.94
C LEU A 77 -7.64 2.22 -12.68
N TYR A 78 -6.82 3.24 -12.95
CA TYR A 78 -7.25 4.41 -13.72
C TYR A 78 -7.67 4.06 -15.16
N LYS A 79 -6.96 3.11 -15.78
CA LYS A 79 -7.30 2.64 -17.12
C LYS A 79 -8.60 1.81 -17.13
N HIS A 80 -8.82 0.99 -16.11
CA HIS A 80 -9.84 -0.07 -16.16
C HIS A 80 -11.10 0.19 -15.32
N LEU A 81 -11.01 1.00 -14.27
CA LEU A 81 -12.10 1.27 -13.34
C LEU A 81 -12.64 2.69 -13.50
N TYR A 82 -11.76 3.69 -13.41
CA TYR A 82 -12.17 5.09 -13.34
C TYR A 82 -12.69 5.66 -14.67
N ARG A 83 -12.51 4.95 -15.79
CA ARG A 83 -13.10 5.30 -17.09
C ARG A 83 -14.37 4.49 -17.42
N HIS A 84 -14.87 3.69 -16.48
CA HIS A 84 -16.09 2.92 -16.67
C HIS A 84 -17.32 3.84 -16.54
N SER A 85 -18.33 3.63 -17.38
CA SER A 85 -19.54 4.48 -17.45
C SER A 85 -20.40 4.46 -16.19
N GLU A 86 -20.20 3.49 -15.29
CA GLU A 86 -20.89 3.41 -14.00
C GLU A 86 -20.18 4.20 -12.88
N VAL A 87 -18.97 4.70 -13.15
CA VAL A 87 -18.15 5.47 -12.20
C VAL A 87 -18.11 6.96 -12.56
N MET A 88 -18.35 7.31 -13.84
CA MET A 88 -18.56 8.69 -14.33
C MET A 88 -20.03 9.10 -14.22
#